data_AF-A0A2V4US58-F1
#
_entry.id   AF-A0A2V4US58-F1
#
_cell.length_a   1.000
_cell.length_b   1.000
_cell.length_c   1.000
_cell.angle_alpha   90.00
_cell.angle_beta   90.00
_cell.angle_gamma   90.00
#
_symmetry.space_group_name_H-M   'P 1'
#
loop_
_entity.id
_entity.type
_entity.pdbx_description
1 polymer ?
#
loop_
_entity_poly.entity_id
_entity_poly.type
_entity_poly.pdbx_seq_one_letter_code
_entity_poly.pdbx_strand_id
1 'polypeptide(L)'
;MNHSPNHNSDDRLQKQTKTADNSHHESGGASFNNEGFNGERSDYSVSQQRQDNTMSDSMNNDNMYNDKRRSLTTYNHITYFLYVISYFTAGLLWIVPIVMNYAKRHDADGTWLATHFDWQIKTFWYSIVLFVIGIMIITFALGGFGVSMLADSGHIAIGSLLLAAFGFLIMIFTFVWHLYRIVRGWIALTDGRPVP
;
A
#
# COMPACT_ATOMS: atom_id res chain seq x y z
N MET A 1 39.10 13.47 -17.11
CA MET A 1 40.15 12.69 -17.81
C MET A 1 40.61 11.58 -16.87
N ASN A 2 40.66 10.36 -17.39
CA ASN A 2 41.23 9.10 -16.85
C ASN A 2 40.57 8.47 -15.61
N HIS A 3 40.05 7.23 -15.67
CA HIS A 3 40.74 5.92 -15.84
C HIS A 3 41.72 5.64 -14.67
N SER A 4 41.78 4.50 -14.00
CA SER A 4 41.11 3.19 -14.07
C SER A 4 41.54 2.43 -12.76
N PRO A 5 41.83 1.12 -12.69
CA PRO A 5 40.97 0.07 -12.15
C PRO A 5 41.61 -0.76 -11.00
N ASN A 6 40.89 -1.80 -10.58
CA ASN A 6 41.39 -3.15 -10.25
C ASN A 6 41.76 -3.48 -8.79
N HIS A 7 40.95 -4.37 -8.23
CA HIS A 7 41.28 -5.34 -7.18
C HIS A 7 40.33 -6.53 -7.46
N ASN A 8 40.68 -7.82 -7.55
CA ASN A 8 41.86 -8.59 -7.17
C ASN A 8 41.68 -9.97 -7.88
N SER A 9 42.50 -10.37 -8.85
CA SER A 9 43.69 -11.23 -8.70
C SER A 9 43.49 -12.71 -8.29
N ASP A 10 42.38 -13.14 -7.69
CA ASP A 10 42.42 -14.39 -6.90
C ASP A 10 41.80 -15.65 -7.53
N ASP A 11 41.31 -15.60 -8.77
CA ASP A 11 40.86 -16.79 -9.53
C ASP A 11 41.83 -17.20 -10.67
N ARG A 12 43.03 -16.62 -10.66
CA ARG A 12 44.20 -17.39 -11.12
C ARG A 12 44.43 -18.49 -10.08
N LEU A 13 44.90 -19.66 -10.52
CA LEU A 13 45.40 -20.77 -9.68
C LEU A 13 44.43 -21.94 -9.42
N GLN A 14 43.28 -22.01 -10.08
CA GLN A 14 42.66 -23.31 -10.36
C GLN A 14 42.95 -23.74 -11.79
N LYS A 15 44.17 -24.28 -11.94
CA LYS A 15 44.44 -25.49 -12.70
C LYS A 15 44.08 -25.45 -14.20
N GLN A 16 44.95 -25.10 -15.16
CA GLN A 16 46.26 -25.70 -15.43
C GLN A 16 46.37 -27.17 -14.98
N THR A 17 46.81 -28.09 -15.86
CA THR A 17 47.32 -29.46 -15.56
C THR A 17 46.42 -30.71 -15.66
N LYS A 18 45.32 -30.71 -16.44
CA LYS A 18 44.69 -31.96 -16.96
C LYS A 18 43.83 -31.55 -18.16
N THR A 19 44.07 -31.86 -19.42
CA THR A 19 44.82 -32.95 -20.02
C THR A 19 45.11 -32.47 -21.44
N ALA A 20 46.28 -31.88 -21.64
CA ALA A 20 46.93 -32.03 -22.93
C ALA A 20 47.37 -33.49 -23.04
N ASP A 21 47.36 -34.00 -24.27
CA ASP A 21 48.10 -35.17 -24.74
C ASP A 21 47.33 -36.51 -24.87
N ASN A 22 47.62 -37.20 -25.97
CA ASN A 22 47.06 -38.42 -26.58
C ASN A 22 45.73 -38.27 -27.35
N SER A 23 45.63 -38.52 -28.66
CA SER A 23 46.46 -39.38 -29.51
C SER A 23 46.33 -39.06 -31.01
N HIS A 24 47.45 -39.19 -31.72
CA HIS A 24 47.58 -39.29 -33.18
C HIS A 24 46.55 -40.24 -33.83
N HIS A 25 46.09 -39.93 -35.06
CA HIS A 25 46.43 -40.70 -36.26
C HIS A 25 45.79 -40.12 -37.55
N GLU A 26 46.66 -39.92 -38.54
CA GLU A 26 46.50 -40.15 -39.98
C GLU A 26 45.67 -39.25 -40.93
N SER A 27 46.36 -39.02 -42.04
CA SER A 27 46.06 -38.31 -43.28
C SER A 27 45.04 -39.03 -44.16
N GLY A 28 44.21 -38.28 -44.88
CA GLY A 28 43.44 -38.77 -46.02
C GLY A 28 42.66 -37.64 -46.71
N GLY A 29 43.07 -37.28 -47.92
CA GLY A 29 42.57 -36.11 -48.65
C GLY A 29 41.18 -36.25 -49.26
N ALA A 30 40.53 -35.10 -49.45
CA ALA A 30 39.57 -34.87 -50.52
C ALA A 30 39.54 -33.36 -50.83
N SER A 31 39.98 -33.00 -52.04
CA SER A 31 39.83 -31.65 -52.59
C SER A 31 38.38 -31.49 -53.03
N PHE A 32 37.61 -30.63 -52.35
CA PHE A 32 36.27 -30.24 -52.78
C PHE A 32 36.31 -28.78 -53.22
N ASN A 33 36.03 -28.56 -54.50
CA ASN A 33 36.02 -27.24 -55.14
C ASN A 33 34.83 -26.44 -54.59
N ASN A 34 35.07 -25.24 -54.06
CA ASN A 34 34.03 -24.34 -53.54
C ASN A 34 33.83 -23.15 -54.50
N GLU A 35 33.26 -23.43 -55.67
CA GLU A 35 32.64 -22.39 -56.51
C GLU A 35 31.16 -22.28 -56.11
N GLY A 36 30.79 -21.18 -55.46
CA GLY A 36 29.38 -20.89 -55.14
C GLY A 36 29.11 -20.06 -53.89
N PHE A 37 30.12 -19.73 -53.08
CA PHE A 37 29.89 -19.28 -51.70
C PHE A 37 29.79 -17.75 -51.48
N ASN A 38 29.25 -16.98 -52.44
CA ASN A 38 29.05 -15.53 -52.23
C ASN A 38 27.57 -15.09 -52.17
N GLY A 39 26.61 -15.93 -52.59
CA GLY A 39 25.17 -15.65 -52.44
C GLY A 39 24.59 -16.14 -51.11
N GLU A 40 25.09 -17.27 -50.60
CA GLU A 40 24.60 -17.88 -49.37
C GLU A 40 24.85 -16.99 -48.13
N ARG A 41 25.96 -16.24 -48.12
CA ARG A 41 26.40 -15.45 -46.95
C ARG A 41 25.54 -14.23 -46.67
N SER A 42 24.96 -13.61 -47.69
CA SER A 42 23.98 -12.52 -47.53
C SER A 42 22.63 -13.04 -47.01
N ASP A 43 22.26 -14.26 -47.35
CA ASP A 43 21.00 -14.85 -46.90
C ASP A 43 21.07 -15.26 -45.42
N TYR A 44 22.24 -15.67 -44.93
CA TYR A 44 22.48 -15.91 -43.50
C TYR A 44 22.38 -14.64 -42.65
N SER A 45 22.89 -13.49 -43.11
CA SER A 45 22.77 -12.24 -42.35
C SER A 45 21.34 -11.69 -42.36
N VAL A 46 20.61 -11.83 -43.47
CA VAL A 46 19.21 -11.40 -43.58
C VAL A 46 18.27 -12.31 -42.77
N SER A 47 18.53 -13.62 -42.73
CA SER A 47 17.75 -14.57 -41.92
C SER A 47 18.04 -14.42 -40.42
N GLN A 48 19.29 -14.19 -40.01
CA GLN A 48 19.64 -13.83 -38.63
C GLN A 48 18.98 -12.52 -38.23
N GLN A 49 19.04 -11.48 -39.07
CA GLN A 49 18.40 -10.20 -38.79
C GLN A 49 16.87 -10.34 -38.68
N ARG A 50 16.22 -11.19 -39.49
CA ARG A 50 14.79 -11.51 -39.32
C ARG A 50 14.53 -12.25 -38.02
N GLN A 51 15.36 -13.21 -37.65
CA GLN A 51 15.22 -13.97 -36.41
C GLN A 51 15.41 -13.05 -35.19
N ASP A 52 16.38 -12.15 -35.22
CA ASP A 52 16.63 -11.14 -34.20
C ASP A 52 15.46 -10.17 -34.09
N ASN A 53 14.90 -9.71 -35.22
CA ASN A 53 13.69 -8.87 -35.22
C ASN A 53 12.51 -9.63 -34.59
N THR A 54 12.27 -10.89 -34.94
CA THR A 54 11.19 -11.70 -34.36
C THR A 54 11.38 -12.02 -32.88
N MET A 55 12.63 -12.24 -32.44
CA MET A 55 12.97 -12.44 -31.03
C MET A 55 12.78 -11.14 -30.26
N SER A 56 13.16 -10.00 -30.85
CA SER A 56 12.98 -8.68 -30.24
C SER A 56 11.50 -8.31 -30.11
N ASP A 57 10.67 -8.61 -31.11
CA ASP A 57 9.23 -8.36 -31.11
C ASP A 57 8.49 -9.23 -30.08
N SER A 58 8.87 -10.50 -29.95
CA SER A 58 8.30 -11.39 -28.93
C SER A 58 8.72 -10.96 -27.51
N MET A 59 10.00 -10.67 -27.30
CA MET A 59 10.49 -10.12 -26.03
C MET A 59 9.80 -8.81 -25.64
N ASN A 60 9.61 -7.88 -26.59
CA ASN A 60 8.95 -6.60 -26.33
C ASN A 60 7.47 -6.78 -25.95
N ASN A 61 6.76 -7.70 -26.61
CA ASN A 61 5.37 -8.02 -26.29
C ASN A 61 5.23 -8.70 -24.91
N ASP A 62 6.12 -9.63 -24.58
CA ASP A 62 6.15 -10.29 -23.28
C ASP A 62 6.44 -9.29 -22.15
N ASN A 63 7.39 -8.39 -22.35
CA ASN A 63 7.71 -7.32 -21.40
C ASN A 63 6.51 -6.38 -21.19
N MET A 64 5.86 -5.92 -22.26
CA MET A 64 4.66 -5.09 -22.18
C MET A 64 3.52 -5.78 -21.44
N TYR A 65 3.28 -7.07 -21.72
CA TYR A 65 2.25 -7.86 -21.05
C TYR A 65 2.55 -8.03 -19.55
N ASN A 66 3.81 -8.33 -19.20
CA ASN A 66 4.24 -8.48 -17.81
C ASN A 66 4.18 -7.17 -17.02
N ASP A 67 4.56 -6.04 -17.63
CA ASP A 67 4.46 -4.71 -17.01
C ASP A 67 3.01 -4.30 -16.77
N LYS A 68 2.14 -4.56 -17.74
CA LYS A 68 0.69 -4.34 -17.59
C LYS A 68 0.12 -5.21 -16.47
N ARG A 69 0.46 -6.50 -16.39
CA ARG A 69 0.00 -7.38 -15.29
C ARG A 69 0.51 -6.93 -13.93
N ARG A 70 1.78 -6.53 -13.83
CA ARG A 70 2.38 -6.05 -12.59
C ARG A 70 1.71 -4.76 -12.13
N SER A 71 1.53 -3.79 -13.02
CA SER A 71 0.83 -2.52 -12.71
C SER A 71 -0.63 -2.73 -12.31
N LEU A 72 -1.38 -3.61 -13.00
CA LEU A 72 -2.76 -3.98 -12.61
C LEU A 72 -2.79 -4.66 -11.24
N THR A 73 -1.83 -5.54 -10.97
CA THR A 73 -1.71 -6.23 -9.68
C THR A 73 -1.36 -5.22 -8.58
N THR A 74 -0.39 -4.33 -8.78
CA THR A 74 -0.02 -3.26 -7.83
C THR A 74 -1.21 -2.33 -7.58
N TYR A 75 -1.94 -1.94 -8.63
CA TYR A 75 -3.16 -1.15 -8.49
C TYR A 75 -4.19 -1.85 -7.60
N ASN A 76 -4.44 -3.15 -7.83
CA ASN A 76 -5.34 -3.93 -6.97
C ASN A 76 -4.84 -4.05 -5.53
N HIS A 77 -3.52 -4.16 -5.30
CA HIS A 77 -2.99 -4.16 -3.94
C HIS A 77 -3.22 -2.80 -3.24
N ILE A 78 -3.04 -1.70 -3.96
CA ILE A 78 -3.31 -0.35 -3.46
C ILE A 78 -4.80 -0.21 -3.11
N THR A 79 -5.71 -0.65 -3.98
CA THR A 79 -7.16 -0.55 -3.71
C THR A 79 -7.57 -1.43 -2.53
N TYR A 80 -7.06 -2.65 -2.39
CA TYR A 80 -7.31 -3.49 -1.22
C TYR A 80 -6.79 -2.85 0.07
N PHE A 81 -5.61 -2.25 0.05
CA PHE A 81 -5.06 -1.53 1.20
C PHE A 81 -5.93 -0.32 1.59
N LEU A 82 -6.39 0.46 0.59
CA LEU A 82 -7.32 1.57 0.81
C LEU A 82 -8.65 1.12 1.40
N TYR A 83 -9.17 -0.06 1.02
CA TYR A 83 -10.36 -0.65 1.64
C TYR A 83 -10.13 -1.05 3.09
N VAL A 84 -9.02 -1.70 3.41
CA VAL A 84 -8.70 -2.04 4.80
C VAL A 84 -8.61 -0.76 5.65
N ILE A 85 -7.97 0.30 5.14
CA ILE A 85 -7.88 1.60 5.81
C ILE A 85 -9.25 2.26 5.98
N SER A 86 -10.14 2.18 4.99
CA SER A 86 -11.45 2.82 5.06
C SER A 86 -12.35 2.21 6.14
N TYR A 87 -12.22 0.91 6.41
CA TYR A 87 -12.87 0.28 7.54
C TYR A 87 -12.24 0.68 8.88
N PHE A 88 -10.94 0.95 8.91
CA PHE A 88 -10.21 1.36 10.13
C PHE A 88 -10.49 2.82 10.56
N THR A 89 -10.95 3.70 9.68
CA THR A 89 -11.25 5.11 10.00
C THR A 89 -12.60 5.34 10.71
N ALA A 90 -13.40 4.30 10.94
CA ALA A 90 -14.64 4.35 11.74
C ALA A 90 -14.40 4.33 13.28
N GLY A 91 -13.26 4.85 13.75
CA GLY A 91 -12.89 4.94 15.18
C GLY A 91 -11.80 3.97 15.66
N LEU A 92 -11.31 3.07 14.80
CA LEU A 92 -10.36 2.01 15.18
C LEU A 92 -8.91 2.52 15.33
N LEU A 93 -8.55 3.62 14.68
CA LEU A 93 -7.22 4.25 14.79
C LEU A 93 -6.86 4.70 16.22
N TRP A 94 -7.85 4.82 17.11
CA TRP A 94 -7.63 5.24 18.50
C TRP A 94 -7.18 4.11 19.44
N ILE A 95 -7.13 2.85 18.96
CA ILE A 95 -6.70 1.69 19.76
C ILE A 95 -5.22 1.78 20.18
N VAL A 96 -4.34 2.19 19.28
CA VAL A 96 -2.90 2.32 19.61
C VAL A 96 -2.67 3.43 20.63
N PRO A 97 -3.22 4.65 20.46
CA PRO A 97 -3.14 5.70 21.47
C PRO A 97 -3.69 5.28 22.84
N ILE A 98 -4.84 4.60 22.89
CA ILE A 98 -5.46 4.23 24.18
C ILE A 98 -4.62 3.17 24.92
N VAL A 99 -4.09 2.19 24.20
CA VAL A 99 -3.19 1.17 24.78
C VAL A 99 -1.92 1.83 25.29
N MET A 100 -1.29 2.72 24.51
CA MET A 100 -0.11 3.47 24.94
C MET A 100 -0.40 4.33 26.18
N ASN A 101 -1.56 4.97 26.23
CA ASN A 101 -1.96 5.78 27.37
C ASN A 101 -2.15 4.95 28.63
N TYR A 102 -2.86 3.82 28.56
CA TYR A 102 -3.02 2.93 29.72
C TYR A 102 -1.68 2.32 30.17
N ALA A 103 -0.82 1.93 29.23
CA ALA A 103 0.48 1.34 29.54
C ALA A 103 1.42 2.32 30.26
N LYS A 104 1.46 3.58 29.83
CA LYS A 104 2.36 4.62 30.40
C LYS A 104 1.73 5.46 31.51
N ARG A 105 0.43 5.33 31.76
CA ARG A 105 -0.27 6.12 32.79
C ARG A 105 0.35 5.93 34.17
N HIS A 106 0.62 4.69 34.57
CA HIS A 106 1.17 4.37 35.90
C HIS A 106 2.57 4.98 36.11
N ASP A 107 3.39 5.03 35.07
CA ASP A 107 4.73 5.63 35.14
C ASP A 107 4.69 7.16 35.27
N ALA A 108 3.55 7.78 34.94
CA ALA A 108 3.34 9.22 35.04
C ALA A 108 2.65 9.63 36.35
N ASP A 109 2.33 8.68 37.24
CA ASP A 109 1.64 8.94 38.50
C ASP A 109 2.46 9.91 39.38
N GLY A 110 1.79 10.94 39.92
CA GLY A 110 2.43 12.02 40.67
C GLY A 110 2.99 13.16 39.81
N THR A 111 2.91 13.08 38.48
CA THR A 111 3.28 14.17 37.56
C THR A 111 2.05 14.83 36.93
N TRP A 112 2.21 16.05 36.41
CA TRP A 112 1.17 16.72 35.62
C TRP A 112 0.82 15.96 34.33
N LEU A 113 1.68 15.02 33.89
CA LEU A 113 1.48 14.23 32.68
C LEU A 113 0.39 13.16 32.86
N ALA A 114 0.18 12.65 34.09
CA ALA A 114 -0.92 11.73 34.39
C ALA A 114 -2.29 12.30 33.99
N THR A 115 -2.48 13.61 34.19
CA THR A 115 -3.74 14.28 33.81
C THR A 115 -3.99 14.26 32.30
N HIS A 116 -2.93 14.26 31.49
CA HIS A 116 -3.04 14.18 30.03
C HIS A 116 -3.39 12.77 29.57
N PHE A 117 -2.79 11.75 30.20
CA PHE A 117 -3.18 10.35 29.97
C PHE A 117 -4.65 10.13 30.33
N ASP A 118 -5.10 10.63 31.49
CA ASP A 118 -6.50 10.58 31.90
C ASP A 118 -7.44 11.35 30.96
N TRP A 119 -7.02 12.51 30.47
CA TRP A 119 -7.81 13.30 29.51
C TRP A 119 -8.01 12.57 28.18
N GLN A 120 -6.95 11.93 27.66
CA GLN A 120 -7.03 11.14 26.43
C GLN A 120 -7.88 9.89 26.63
N ILE A 121 -7.71 9.17 27.75
CA ILE A 121 -8.51 8.00 28.12
C ILE A 121 -10.01 8.37 28.23
N LYS A 122 -10.35 9.45 28.93
CA LYS A 122 -11.74 9.91 29.05
C LYS A 122 -12.34 10.27 27.69
N THR A 123 -11.57 10.92 26.82
CA THR A 123 -12.03 11.30 25.48
C THR A 123 -12.35 10.07 24.63
N PHE A 124 -11.55 9.01 24.74
CA PHE A 124 -11.85 7.72 24.12
C PHE A 124 -13.16 7.12 24.64
N TRP A 125 -13.38 7.07 25.95
CA TRP A 125 -14.63 6.50 26.48
C TRP A 125 -15.85 7.31 26.09
N TYR A 126 -15.75 8.64 26.08
CA TYR A 126 -16.84 9.49 25.57
C TYR A 126 -17.11 9.27 24.08
N SER A 127 -16.09 9.03 23.25
CA SER A 127 -16.30 8.77 21.83
C SER A 127 -17.00 7.43 21.58
N ILE A 128 -16.72 6.40 22.39
CA ILE A 128 -17.47 5.13 22.36
C ILE A 128 -18.94 5.33 22.70
N VAL A 129 -19.25 6.07 23.76
CA VAL A 129 -20.64 6.36 24.16
C VAL A 129 -21.37 7.13 23.06
N LEU A 130 -20.75 8.18 22.51
CA LEU A 130 -21.32 8.96 21.41
C LEU A 130 -21.52 8.13 20.14
N PHE A 131 -20.61 7.19 19.85
CA PHE A 131 -20.74 6.28 18.71
C PHE A 131 -21.95 5.35 18.85
N VAL A 132 -22.14 4.75 20.04
CA VAL A 132 -23.32 3.92 20.34
C VAL A 132 -24.61 4.72 20.23
N ILE A 133 -24.63 5.95 20.77
CA ILE A 133 -25.78 6.85 20.65
C ILE A 133 -26.04 7.19 19.17
N GLY A 134 -25.00 7.48 18.39
CA GLY A 134 -25.10 7.74 16.96
C GLY A 134 -25.72 6.59 16.19
N ILE A 135 -25.30 5.34 16.47
CA ILE A 135 -25.90 4.13 15.87
C ILE A 135 -27.38 4.03 16.22
N MET A 136 -27.76 4.23 17.50
CA MET A 136 -29.15 4.19 17.93
C MET A 136 -30.02 5.23 17.19
N ILE A 137 -29.53 6.45 17.04
CA ILE A 137 -30.24 7.53 16.30
C ILE A 137 -30.38 7.16 14.82
N ILE A 138 -29.32 6.66 14.19
CA ILE A 138 -29.34 6.26 12.78
C ILE A 138 -30.32 5.10 12.55
N THR A 139 -30.35 4.09 13.43
CA THR A 139 -31.31 2.99 13.33
C THR A 139 -32.76 3.48 13.45
N PHE A 140 -33.03 4.41 14.38
CA PHE A 140 -34.36 5.03 14.50
C PHE A 140 -34.72 5.87 13.26
N ALA A 141 -33.78 6.65 12.72
CA ALA A 141 -33.99 7.46 11.53
C ALA A 141 -34.21 6.61 10.27
N LEU A 142 -33.42 5.56 10.06
CA LEU A 142 -33.57 4.61 8.95
C LEU A 142 -34.87 3.79 9.10
N GLY A 143 -35.23 3.39 10.31
CA GLY A 143 -36.50 2.71 10.58
C GLY A 143 -37.71 3.59 10.26
N GLY A 144 -37.71 4.84 10.73
CA GLY A 144 -38.76 5.81 10.41
C GLY A 144 -38.85 6.13 8.92
N PHE A 145 -37.71 6.26 8.25
CA PHE A 145 -37.64 6.47 6.80
C PHE A 145 -38.14 5.26 6.00
N GLY A 146 -37.78 4.03 6.40
CA GLY A 146 -38.25 2.81 5.76
C GLY A 146 -39.77 2.62 5.89
N VAL A 147 -40.34 2.94 7.05
CA VAL A 147 -41.79 2.94 7.26
C VAL A 147 -42.45 4.04 6.41
N SER A 148 -41.84 5.22 6.32
CA SER A 148 -42.34 6.33 5.49
C SER A 148 -42.46 5.96 4.02
N MET A 149 -41.53 5.16 3.47
CA MET A 149 -41.55 4.78 2.06
C MET A 149 -42.65 3.76 1.74
N LEU A 150 -43.13 3.01 2.73
CA LEU A 150 -44.16 1.99 2.53
C LEU A 150 -45.58 2.51 2.79
N ALA A 151 -45.73 3.57 3.58
CA ALA A 151 -47.02 3.98 4.13
C ALA A 151 -47.84 4.99 3.29
N ASP A 152 -47.40 5.38 2.08
CA ASP A 152 -48.03 6.43 1.23
C ASP A 152 -48.39 7.73 1.99
N SER A 153 -47.73 7.98 3.12
CA SER A 153 -48.07 9.04 4.05
C SER A 153 -47.05 10.17 3.96
N GLY A 154 -47.42 11.29 3.34
CA GLY A 154 -46.52 12.44 3.11
C GLY A 154 -45.98 13.08 4.41
N HIS A 155 -46.67 12.93 5.53
CA HIS A 155 -46.27 13.51 6.82
C HIS A 155 -45.05 12.83 7.44
N ILE A 156 -44.89 11.52 7.24
CA ILE A 156 -43.77 10.74 7.81
C ILE A 156 -42.46 11.03 7.05
N ALA A 157 -42.56 11.33 5.75
CA ALA A 157 -41.40 11.71 4.94
C ALA A 157 -40.79 13.05 5.38
N ILE A 158 -41.66 14.03 5.68
CA ILE A 158 -41.25 15.35 6.18
C ILE A 158 -40.60 15.22 7.58
N GLY A 159 -41.18 14.40 8.46
CA GLY A 159 -40.59 14.10 9.76
C GLY A 159 -39.20 13.47 9.66
N SER A 160 -38.99 12.57 8.69
CA SER A 160 -37.70 11.91 8.45
C SER A 160 -36.62 12.87 7.94
N LEU A 161 -36.97 13.83 7.08
CA LEU A 161 -36.05 14.87 6.59
C LEU A 161 -35.61 15.83 7.71
N LEU A 162 -36.54 16.25 8.57
CA LEU A 162 -36.24 17.09 9.73
C LEU A 162 -35.35 16.34 10.74
N LEU A 163 -35.64 15.06 10.97
CA LEU A 163 -34.82 14.21 11.82
C LEU A 163 -33.40 14.02 11.25
N ALA A 164 -33.27 13.83 9.94
CA ALA A 164 -31.97 13.73 9.28
C ALA A 164 -31.17 15.04 9.41
N ALA A 165 -31.81 16.20 9.16
CA ALA A 165 -31.18 17.50 9.35
C ALA A 165 -30.71 17.72 10.80
N PHE A 166 -31.53 17.32 11.77
CA PHE A 166 -31.17 17.35 13.19
C PHE A 166 -30.00 16.41 13.51
N GLY A 167 -29.96 15.22 12.90
CA GLY A 167 -28.83 14.30 12.98
C GLY A 167 -27.53 14.90 12.44
N PHE A 168 -27.58 15.61 11.30
CA PHE A 168 -26.41 16.31 10.76
C PHE A 168 -25.92 17.43 11.69
N LEU A 169 -26.82 18.19 12.30
CA LEU A 169 -26.45 19.21 13.30
C LEU A 169 -25.74 18.60 14.51
N ILE A 170 -26.25 17.46 15.02
CA ILE A 170 -25.61 16.71 16.11
C ILE A 170 -24.22 16.22 15.70
N MET A 171 -24.06 15.72 14.47
CA MET A 171 -22.77 15.25 13.97
C MET A 171 -21.75 16.39 13.87
N ILE A 172 -22.15 17.55 13.36
CA ILE A 172 -21.28 18.74 13.30
C ILE A 172 -20.89 19.19 14.71
N PHE A 173 -21.85 19.29 15.63
CA PHE A 173 -21.58 19.64 17.02
C PHE A 173 -20.61 18.65 17.68
N THR A 174 -20.82 17.35 17.46
CA THR A 174 -19.96 16.27 17.99
C THR A 174 -18.55 16.34 17.43
N PHE A 175 -18.40 16.68 16.15
CA PHE A 175 -17.10 16.86 15.51
C PHE A 175 -16.35 18.07 16.10
N VAL A 176 -17.04 19.20 16.23
CA VAL A 176 -16.48 20.42 16.87
C VAL A 176 -16.08 20.15 18.32
N TRP A 177 -16.90 19.42 19.08
CA TRP A 177 -16.59 19.02 20.45
C TRP A 177 -15.35 18.11 20.54
N HIS A 178 -15.15 17.20 19.58
CA HIS A 178 -13.93 16.37 19.52
C HIS A 178 -12.68 17.21 19.22
N LEU A 179 -12.71 18.05 18.18
CA LEU A 179 -11.61 18.96 17.85
C LEU A 179 -11.26 19.86 19.03
N TYR A 180 -12.31 20.46 19.60
CA TYR A 180 -12.46 20.81 21.00
C TYR A 180 -11.39 20.27 21.96
N ARG A 181 -11.66 19.03 22.34
CA ARG A 181 -10.96 18.28 23.37
C ARG A 181 -9.51 18.00 23.00
N ILE A 182 -9.22 17.76 21.72
CA ILE A 182 -7.86 17.48 21.23
C ILE A 182 -7.00 18.74 21.33
N VAL A 183 -7.48 19.86 20.81
CA VAL A 183 -6.76 21.15 20.85
C VAL A 183 -6.51 21.60 22.27
N ARG A 184 -7.53 21.53 23.15
CA ARG A 184 -7.36 21.88 24.57
C ARG A 184 -6.29 21.02 25.24
N GLY A 185 -6.25 19.71 24.95
CA GLY A 185 -5.22 18.81 25.46
C GLY A 185 -3.82 19.13 24.94
N TRP A 186 -3.70 19.46 23.65
CA TRP A 186 -2.41 19.84 23.04
C TRP A 186 -1.85 21.17 23.54
N ILE A 187 -2.71 22.18 23.75
CA ILE A 187 -2.30 23.46 24.33
C ILE A 187 -1.73 23.25 25.73
N ALA A 188 -2.42 22.47 26.58
CA ALA A 188 -1.96 22.17 27.93
C ALA A 188 -0.63 21.40 27.98
N LEU A 189 -0.41 20.46 27.04
CA LEU A 189 0.87 19.75 26.89
C LEU A 189 2.01 20.72 26.57
N THR A 190 1.76 21.66 25.67
CA THR A 190 2.77 22.62 25.19
C THR A 190 3.14 23.61 26.29
N ASP A 191 2.18 23.97 27.14
CA ASP A 191 2.39 24.88 28.27
C ASP A 191 2.96 24.19 29.53
N GLY A 192 3.11 22.86 29.52
CA GLY A 192 3.55 22.10 30.69
C GLY A 192 2.57 22.13 31.87
N ARG A 193 1.27 22.32 31.59
CA ARG A 193 0.22 22.52 32.62
C ARG A 193 -0.72 21.33 32.66
N PRO A 194 -1.18 20.88 33.85
CA PRO A 194 -2.13 19.77 33.96
C PRO A 194 -3.49 20.11 33.32
N VAL A 195 -4.17 19.10 32.78
CA VAL A 195 -5.53 19.24 32.25
C VAL A 195 -6.55 18.89 33.35
N PRO A 196 -7.50 19.78 33.66
CA PRO A 196 -8.54 19.50 34.65
C PRO A 196 -9.55 18.42 34.19
#